data_AF-A0A3D9LIG3-F1
#
_entry.id   AF-A0A3D9LIG3-F1
#
_cell.length_a   1.000
_cell.length_b   1.000
_cell.length_c   1.000
_cell.angle_alpha   90.00
_cell.angle_beta   90.00
_cell.angle_gamma   90.00
#
_symmetry.space_group_name_H-M   'P 1'
#
loop_
_entity.id
_entity.type
_entity.pdbx_description
1 polymer ?
#
loop_
_entity_poly.entity_id
_entity_poly.type
_entity_poly.pdbx_seq_one_letter_code
_entity_poly.pdbx_strand_id
1 'polypeptide(L)'
;MLRVPKVFYADRRSSGAASDAAITDHATRMLRRVARDLRLRPHDHEIVTEPARRGRGCRVTLRTPAVMLEVADIPKRQRVAVSFRTRRGRSDMSGGVDNAVPFEQLSSREGYDALLSGLRLAAGLDGERR
;
A
#
# COMPACT_ATOMS: atom_id res chain seq x y z
N MET A 1 -14.83 0.84 -2.23
CA MET A 1 -13.92 1.27 -3.32
C MET A 1 -13.05 2.46 -2.91
N LEU A 2 -11.79 2.46 -3.32
CA LEU A 2 -10.84 3.58 -3.20
C LEU A 2 -10.87 4.43 -4.46
N ARG A 3 -10.74 5.75 -4.31
CA ARG A 3 -10.50 6.63 -5.45
C ARG A 3 -9.00 6.68 -5.68
N VAL A 4 -8.52 6.02 -6.74
CA VAL A 4 -7.10 6.05 -7.09
C VAL A 4 -6.73 7.46 -7.58
N PRO A 5 -5.74 8.12 -6.95
CA PRO A 5 -5.28 9.45 -7.35
C PRO A 5 -4.76 9.47 -8.79
N LYS A 6 -5.12 10.51 -9.57
CA LYS A 6 -4.63 10.67 -10.95
C LYS A 6 -3.10 10.66 -11.05
N VAL A 7 -2.41 11.20 -10.04
CA VAL A 7 -0.94 11.22 -9.98
C VAL A 7 -0.31 9.82 -9.99
N PHE A 8 -1.05 8.76 -9.65
CA PHE A 8 -0.55 7.38 -9.73
C PHE A 8 -0.50 6.84 -11.16
N TYR A 9 -1.27 7.43 -12.08
CA TYR A 9 -1.28 7.10 -13.50
C TYR A 9 -0.39 8.02 -14.34
N ALA A 10 0.18 9.08 -13.75
CA ALA A 10 0.99 10.05 -14.46
C ALA A 10 2.31 9.42 -14.95
N ASP A 11 2.73 9.78 -16.16
CA ASP A 11 4.05 9.42 -16.67
C ASP A 11 5.13 9.97 -15.72
N ARG A 12 6.10 9.11 -15.39
CA ARG A 12 7.18 9.38 -14.44
C ARG A 12 8.49 9.77 -15.11
N ARG A 13 8.54 9.91 -16.44
CA ARG A 13 9.76 10.32 -17.18
C ARG A 13 10.39 11.63 -16.70
N SER A 14 9.57 12.57 -16.20
CA SER A 14 10.01 13.86 -15.65
C SER A 14 9.63 14.02 -14.17
N SER A 15 9.61 12.93 -13.40
CA SER A 15 9.28 12.99 -11.98
C SER A 15 10.29 13.82 -11.20
N GLY A 16 9.81 14.81 -10.44
CA GLY A 16 10.62 15.61 -9.52
C GLY A 16 10.06 15.60 -8.10
N ALA A 17 10.73 16.31 -7.19
CA ALA A 17 10.40 16.35 -5.77
C ALA A 17 8.93 16.71 -5.47
N ALA A 18 8.33 17.61 -6.27
CA ALA A 18 6.92 17.97 -6.15
C ALA A 18 5.97 16.80 -6.43
N SER A 19 6.26 16.00 -7.47
CA SER A 19 5.47 14.82 -7.79
C SER A 19 5.63 13.73 -6.72
N ASP A 20 6.83 13.59 -6.16
CA ASP A 20 7.09 12.62 -5.09
C ASP A 20 6.37 12.98 -3.79
N ALA A 21 6.34 14.27 -3.44
CA ALA A 21 5.57 14.78 -2.31
C ALA A 21 4.06 14.52 -2.52
N ALA A 22 3.54 14.78 -3.72
CA ALA A 22 2.15 14.50 -4.04
C ALA A 22 1.81 13.00 -3.95
N ILE A 23 2.67 12.12 -4.47
CA ILE A 23 2.49 10.67 -4.36
C ILE A 23 2.51 10.25 -2.89
N THR A 24 3.48 10.73 -2.12
CA THR A 24 3.64 10.40 -0.70
C THR A 24 2.39 10.80 0.10
N ASP A 25 1.87 12.01 -0.11
CA ASP A 25 0.68 12.52 0.57
C ASP A 25 -0.58 11.71 0.19
N HIS A 26 -0.79 11.48 -1.10
CA HIS A 26 -1.91 10.68 -1.58
C HIS A 26 -1.86 9.23 -1.13
N ALA A 27 -0.69 8.59 -1.16
CA ALA A 27 -0.47 7.24 -0.69
C ALA A 27 -0.70 7.13 0.82
N THR A 28 -0.22 8.11 1.59
CA THR A 28 -0.47 8.16 3.04
C THR A 28 -1.96 8.22 3.35
N ARG A 29 -2.73 9.08 2.65
CA ARG A 29 -4.19 9.15 2.83
C ARG A 29 -4.88 7.85 2.42
N MET A 30 -4.46 7.25 1.31
CA MET A 30 -4.99 5.97 0.85
C MET A 30 -4.77 4.86 1.89
N LEU A 31 -3.55 4.74 2.41
CA LEU A 31 -3.19 3.71 3.39
C LEU A 31 -3.83 3.94 4.76
N ARG A 32 -4.02 5.19 5.20
CA ARG A 32 -4.83 5.52 6.39
C ARG A 32 -6.27 5.06 6.23
N ARG A 33 -6.86 5.25 5.04
CA ARG A 33 -8.20 4.77 4.74
C ARG A 33 -8.26 3.24 4.76
N VAL A 34 -7.31 2.55 4.14
CA VAL A 34 -7.24 1.08 4.19
C VAL A 34 -7.12 0.58 5.62
N ALA A 35 -6.26 1.20 6.45
CA ALA A 35 -6.14 0.82 7.86
C ALA A 35 -7.46 0.97 8.63
N ARG A 36 -8.19 2.06 8.39
CA ARG A 36 -9.53 2.29 8.95
C ARG A 36 -10.53 1.25 8.47
N ASP A 37 -10.56 0.95 7.17
CA ASP A 37 -11.48 -0.01 6.57
C ASP A 37 -11.17 -1.45 7.04
N LEU A 38 -9.90 -1.77 7.31
CA LEU A 38 -9.45 -2.99 7.97
C LEU A 38 -9.74 -3.02 9.48
N ARG A 39 -10.15 -1.89 10.08
CA ARG A 39 -10.40 -1.71 11.52
C ARG A 39 -9.15 -1.94 12.38
N LEU A 40 -7.97 -1.63 11.84
CA LEU A 40 -6.71 -1.74 12.59
C LEU A 40 -6.68 -0.74 13.73
N ARG A 41 -6.26 -1.18 14.93
CA ARG A 41 -6.06 -0.26 16.06
C ARG A 41 -4.76 0.53 15.87
N PRO A 42 -4.63 1.74 16.44
CA PRO A 42 -3.42 2.57 16.29
C PRO A 42 -2.10 1.88 16.68
N HIS A 43 -2.14 0.89 17.59
CA HIS A 43 -0.94 0.16 18.03
C HIS A 43 -0.61 -1.07 17.15
N ASP A 44 -1.57 -1.54 16.36
CA ASP A 44 -1.45 -2.76 15.54
C ASP A 44 -0.81 -2.48 14.18
N HIS A 45 -0.68 -1.21 13.81
CA HIS A 45 -0.14 -0.80 12.54
C HIS A 45 0.72 0.44 12.62
N GLU A 46 1.60 0.59 11.64
CA GLU A 46 2.36 1.80 11.39
C GLU A 46 2.24 2.15 9.90
N ILE A 47 2.33 3.45 9.58
CA ILE A 47 2.47 3.92 8.21
C ILE A 47 3.85 4.56 8.11
N VAL A 48 4.70 3.97 7.27
CA VAL A 48 6.09 4.40 7.09
C VAL A 48 6.24 5.04 5.73
N THR A 49 6.79 6.25 5.71
CA THR A 49 7.14 6.98 4.49
C THR A 49 8.64 6.89 4.25
N GLU A 50 9.01 6.51 3.04
CA GLU A 50 10.38 6.49 2.56
C GLU A 50 10.48 7.49 1.39
N PRO A 51 11.22 8.60 1.56
CA PRO A 51 11.35 9.59 0.51
C PRO A 51 12.11 9.02 -0.69
N ALA A 52 11.91 9.63 -1.86
CA ALA A 52 12.67 9.28 -3.06
C ALA A 52 14.18 9.47 -2.82
N ARG A 53 14.97 8.56 -3.39
CA ARG A 53 16.45 8.58 -3.34
C ARG A 53 17.01 8.23 -4.72
N ARG A 54 18.30 8.44 -4.94
CA ARG A 54 18.95 8.14 -6.23
C ARG A 54 18.65 6.69 -6.65
N GLY A 55 17.96 6.52 -7.79
CA GLY A 55 17.59 5.21 -8.35
C GLY A 55 16.36 4.54 -7.72
N ARG A 56 15.65 5.20 -6.78
CA ARG A 56 14.48 4.67 -6.08
C ARG A 56 13.43 5.77 -5.87
N GLY A 57 12.20 5.52 -6.31
CA GLY A 57 11.10 6.46 -6.07
C GLY A 57 10.66 6.50 -4.61
N CYS A 58 9.75 7.42 -4.29
CA CYS A 58 9.14 7.47 -2.97
C CYS A 58 8.29 6.22 -2.70
N ARG A 59 8.17 5.84 -1.43
CA ARG A 59 7.39 4.69 -0.99
C ARG A 59 6.63 5.02 0.27
N VAL A 60 5.40 4.53 0.37
CA VAL A 60 4.63 4.55 1.61
C VAL A 60 4.11 3.14 1.89
N THR A 61 4.27 2.67 3.12
CA THR A 61 3.90 1.30 3.50
C THR A 61 3.04 1.31 4.76
N LEU A 62 1.86 0.69 4.68
CA LEU A 62 1.08 0.27 5.85
C LEU A 62 1.64 -1.07 6.32
N ARG A 63 1.98 -1.16 7.60
CA ARG A 63 2.72 -2.30 8.16
C ARG A 63 2.00 -2.83 9.40
N THR A 64 1.62 -4.10 9.39
CA THR A 64 1.14 -4.87 10.56
C THR A 64 2.00 -6.12 10.77
N PRO A 65 2.09 -6.74 11.95
CA PRO A 65 2.92 -7.93 12.14
C PRO A 65 2.73 -9.05 11.11
N ALA A 66 1.55 -9.15 10.49
CA ALA A 66 1.18 -10.21 9.55
C ALA A 66 1.13 -9.77 8.07
N VAL A 67 1.00 -8.48 7.77
CA VAL A 67 0.91 -8.00 6.37
C VAL A 67 1.54 -6.60 6.20
N MET A 68 2.08 -6.34 5.02
CA MET A 68 2.39 -4.98 4.56
C MET A 68 1.63 -4.70 3.27
N LEU A 69 1.10 -3.48 3.14
CA LEU A 69 0.56 -2.94 1.91
C LEU A 69 1.39 -1.72 1.51
N GLU A 70 1.93 -1.75 0.31
CA GLU A 70 2.92 -0.81 -0.18
C GLU A 70 2.37 -0.03 -1.38
N VAL A 71 2.62 1.28 -1.39
CA VAL A 71 2.53 2.13 -2.57
C VAL A 71 3.93 2.63 -2.88
N ALA A 72 4.47 2.26 -4.03
CA ALA A 72 5.81 2.62 -4.42
C ALA A 72 5.81 3.29 -5.79
N ASP A 73 6.50 4.42 -5.90
CA ASP A 73 6.95 4.93 -7.18
C ASP A 73 8.15 4.09 -7.65
N ILE A 74 8.04 3.55 -8.85
CA ILE A 74 9.06 2.69 -9.47
C ILE A 74 9.59 3.41 -10.71
N PRO A 75 10.62 4.29 -10.59
CA PRO A 75 11.14 5.07 -11.70
C PRO A 75 11.55 4.23 -12.91
N LYS A 76 12.17 3.05 -12.68
CA LYS A 76 12.56 2.11 -13.73
C LYS A 76 11.39 1.58 -14.56
N ARG A 77 10.20 1.50 -13.96
CA ARG A 77 8.96 1.05 -14.61
C ARG A 77 8.04 2.23 -14.96
N GLN A 78 8.51 3.46 -14.73
CA GLN A 78 7.80 4.72 -14.97
C GLN A 78 6.36 4.72 -14.43
N ARG A 79 6.14 4.11 -13.26
CA ARG A 79 4.79 3.95 -12.70
C ARG A 79 4.78 3.93 -11.18
N VAL A 80 3.65 4.31 -10.60
CA VAL A 80 3.30 3.95 -9.22
C VAL A 80 2.70 2.55 -9.22
N ALA A 81 3.10 1.72 -8.25
CA ALA A 81 2.55 0.40 -8.05
C ALA A 81 2.00 0.24 -6.64
N VAL A 82 0.94 -0.54 -6.51
CA VAL A 82 0.43 -1.01 -5.22
C VAL A 82 0.70 -2.50 -5.15
N SER A 83 1.22 -2.96 -4.01
CA SER A 83 1.43 -4.38 -3.77
C SER A 83 1.26 -4.69 -2.29
N PHE A 84 0.99 -5.94 -1.97
CA PHE A 84 1.01 -6.41 -0.59
C PHE A 84 1.98 -7.58 -0.42
N ARG A 85 2.31 -7.85 0.83
CA ARG A 85 3.08 -9.02 1.23
C ARG A 85 2.67 -9.50 2.60
N THR A 86 2.71 -10.80 2.81
CA THR A 86 2.52 -11.42 4.12
C THR A 86 3.81 -11.38 4.94
N ARG A 87 3.68 -11.51 6.25
CA ARG A 87 4.76 -11.50 7.23
C ARG A 87 4.48 -12.47 8.36
N ARG A 88 5.53 -12.99 8.99
CA ARG A 88 5.50 -13.75 10.25
C ARG A 88 6.17 -12.94 11.37
N GLY A 89 5.67 -11.74 11.61
CA GLY A 89 6.24 -10.79 12.56
C GLY A 89 6.84 -9.56 11.88
N ARG A 90 7.08 -8.50 12.67
CA ARG A 90 7.44 -7.18 12.12
C ARG A 90 8.75 -7.17 11.32
N SER A 91 9.71 -8.04 11.68
CA SER A 91 11.01 -8.15 11.02
C SER A 91 11.02 -9.10 9.81
N ASP A 92 9.96 -9.88 9.60
CA ASP A 92 9.90 -10.80 8.48
C ASP A 92 9.66 -10.04 7.16
N MET A 93 10.58 -10.22 6.22
CA MET A 93 10.56 -9.64 4.90
C MET A 93 10.65 -10.71 3.81
N SER A 94 10.39 -11.99 4.15
CA SER A 94 10.47 -13.13 3.23
C SER A 94 9.14 -13.46 2.54
N GLY A 95 8.01 -13.05 3.13
CA GLY A 95 6.69 -13.31 2.56
C GLY A 95 6.51 -12.67 1.18
N GLY A 96 5.76 -13.38 0.33
CA GLY A 96 5.64 -13.17 -1.13
C GLY A 96 5.91 -11.74 -1.58
N VAL A 97 6.95 -11.58 -2.39
CA VAL A 97 7.39 -10.27 -2.88
C VAL A 97 6.41 -9.79 -3.95
N ASP A 98 6.00 -8.53 -3.86
CA ASP A 98 5.27 -7.82 -4.92
C ASP A 98 3.95 -8.47 -5.37
N ASN A 99 3.09 -8.94 -4.45
CA ASN A 99 1.73 -9.33 -4.84
C ASN A 99 0.99 -8.08 -5.35
N ALA A 100 1.02 -7.88 -6.66
CA ALA A 100 0.54 -6.67 -7.30
C ALA A 100 -0.97 -6.52 -7.10
N VAL A 101 -1.39 -5.32 -6.73
CA VAL A 101 -2.80 -4.95 -6.60
C VAL A 101 -3.12 -3.99 -7.75
N PRO A 102 -3.88 -4.44 -8.77
CA PRO A 102 -4.29 -3.59 -9.88
C PRO A 102 -5.10 -2.38 -9.40
N PHE A 103 -4.94 -1.23 -10.04
CA PHE A 103 -5.71 -0.04 -9.68
C PHE A 103 -7.21 -0.20 -9.96
N GLU A 104 -7.56 -1.03 -10.93
CA GLU A 104 -8.91 -1.44 -11.29
C GLU A 104 -9.58 -2.17 -10.11
N GLN A 105 -8.82 -3.04 -9.44
CA GLN A 105 -9.28 -3.72 -8.22
C GLN A 105 -9.58 -2.71 -7.12
N LEU A 106 -8.71 -1.72 -6.90
CA LEU A 106 -8.91 -0.69 -5.87
C LEU A 106 -10.10 0.24 -6.19
N SER A 107 -10.32 0.51 -7.48
CA SER A 107 -11.34 1.44 -7.98
C SER A 107 -12.74 0.83 -8.05
N SER A 108 -12.85 -0.50 -8.13
CA SER A 108 -14.13 -1.21 -8.05
C SER A 108 -14.55 -1.46 -6.60
N ARG A 109 -15.87 -1.57 -6.35
CA ARG A 109 -16.37 -1.95 -5.01
C ARG A 109 -16.02 -3.40 -4.70
N GLU A 110 -16.38 -4.30 -5.59
CA GLU A 110 -16.15 -5.74 -5.45
C GLU A 110 -14.66 -6.07 -5.29
N GLY A 111 -13.80 -5.53 -6.16
CA GLY A 111 -12.37 -5.77 -6.07
C GLY A 111 -11.73 -5.23 -4.78
N TYR A 112 -12.19 -4.07 -4.31
CA TYR A 112 -11.71 -3.50 -3.06
C TYR A 112 -12.17 -4.31 -1.85
N ASP A 113 -13.42 -4.75 -1.83
CA ASP A 113 -13.96 -5.57 -0.74
C ASP A 113 -13.29 -6.96 -0.72
N ALA A 114 -12.99 -7.53 -1.89
CA ALA A 114 -12.19 -8.75 -2.03
C ALA A 114 -10.76 -8.57 -1.51
N LEU A 115 -10.10 -7.45 -1.83
CA LEU A 115 -8.78 -7.11 -1.30
C LEU A 115 -8.81 -7.02 0.23
N LEU A 116 -9.76 -6.27 0.80
CA LEU A 116 -9.87 -6.12 2.25
C LEU A 116 -10.10 -7.46 2.94
N SER A 117 -10.95 -8.31 2.36
CA SER A 117 -11.21 -9.65 2.90
C SER A 117 -9.95 -10.52 2.87
N GLY A 118 -9.21 -10.52 1.76
CA GLY A 118 -7.94 -11.23 1.65
C GLY A 118 -6.88 -10.72 2.64
N LEU A 119 -6.79 -9.40 2.82
CA LEU A 119 -5.88 -8.78 3.78
C LEU A 119 -6.27 -9.10 5.24
N ARG A 120 -7.57 -9.15 5.57
CA ARG A 120 -8.03 -9.55 6.91
C ARG A 120 -7.69 -11.00 7.21
N LEU A 121 -7.95 -11.90 6.27
CA LEU A 121 -7.60 -13.31 6.38
C LEU A 121 -6.09 -13.48 6.58
N ALA A 122 -5.29 -12.84 5.72
CA ALA A 122 -3.82 -12.90 5.80
C ALA A 122 -3.28 -12.28 7.10
N ALA A 123 -3.95 -11.25 7.62
CA ALA A 123 -3.59 -10.61 8.87
C ALA A 123 -4.12 -11.32 10.13
N GLY A 124 -4.90 -12.39 9.97
CA GLY A 124 -5.55 -13.10 11.08
C GLY A 124 -6.64 -12.29 11.79
N LEU A 125 -7.15 -11.22 11.18
CA LEU A 125 -8.12 -10.30 11.79
C LEU A 125 -9.53 -10.90 11.87
N ASP A 126 -9.84 -11.92 11.07
CA ASP A 126 -11.13 -12.62 11.11
C ASP A 126 -11.19 -13.68 12.24
N GLY A 127 -10.09 -13.87 12.98
CA GLY A 127 -9.97 -14.84 14.08
C GLY A 127 -10.43 -14.35 15.46
N GLU A 128 -10.63 -13.03 15.67
CA GLU A 128 -11.07 -12.44 16.97
C GLU A 128 -12.58 -12.60 17.24
N ARG A 129 -13.17 -13.73 16.84
CA ARG A 129 -14.51 -14.18 17.25
C ARG A 129 -14.43 -15.60 17.81
N ARG A 130 -13.67 -15.79 18.90
CA ARG A 130 -13.83 -16.92 19.82
C ARG A 130 -13.55 -16.46 21.24
#